data_AF-A0A2V1DP76-F1
#
_entry.id   AF-A0A2V1DP76-F1
#
_cell.length_a   1.000
_cell.length_b   1.000
_cell.length_c   1.000
_cell.angle_alpha   90.00
_cell.angle_beta   90.00
_cell.angle_gamma   90.00
#
_symmetry.space_group_name_H-M   'P 1'
#
loop_
_entity.id
_entity.type
_entity.pdbx_description
1 polymer ?
#
loop_
_entity_poly.entity_id
_entity_poly.type
_entity_poly.pdbx_seq_one_letter_code
_entity_poly.pdbx_strand_id
1 'polypeptide(L)'
;ISYATAIIFEIVNITVKISLLLFYCRIFPTPEFHRQAAIVGALCAAWFIASVLVTIFQCVPVHKAWDKQVSGRCLSLDKFVLGYELSNALLDIVLILLPVRMIHNLRLDRRQKFLVSSLFLLGGL
;
A
#
# COMPACT_ATOMS: atom_id res chain seq x y z
N ILE A 1 6.18 -23.40 -0.92
CA ILE A 1 4.83 -22.80 -1.15
C ILE A 1 4.79 -21.35 -0.65
N SER A 2 5.41 -20.99 0.47
CA SER A 2 5.30 -19.66 1.10
C SER A 2 5.85 -18.45 0.32
N TYR A 3 6.80 -18.63 -0.61
CA TYR A 3 7.42 -17.50 -1.34
C TYR A 3 6.53 -16.93 -2.45
N ALA A 4 5.91 -17.79 -3.25
CA ALA A 4 5.02 -17.36 -4.32
C ALA A 4 3.78 -16.63 -3.77
N THR A 5 3.24 -17.11 -2.65
CA THR A 5 2.11 -16.47 -1.96
C THR A 5 2.44 -15.08 -1.43
N ALA A 6 3.66 -14.88 -0.91
CA ALA A 6 4.10 -13.56 -0.43
C ALA A 6 4.15 -12.54 -1.59
N ILE A 7 4.76 -12.92 -2.71
CA ILE A 7 4.87 -12.04 -3.89
C ILE A 7 3.49 -11.71 -4.46
N ILE A 8 2.60 -12.71 -4.57
CA ILE A 8 1.23 -12.49 -5.04
C ILE A 8 0.48 -11.52 -4.13
N PHE A 9 0.62 -11.66 -2.81
CA PHE A 9 -0.01 -10.77 -1.84
C PHE A 9 0.46 -9.32 -1.99
N GLU A 10 1.77 -9.10 -2.15
CA GLU A 10 2.32 -7.77 -2.40
C GLU A 10 1.76 -7.15 -3.70
N ILE A 11 1.63 -7.95 -4.77
CA ILE A 11 1.06 -7.50 -6.06
C ILE A 11 -0.42 -7.09 -5.92
N VAL A 12 -1.21 -7.89 -5.22
CA VAL A 12 -2.62 -7.58 -4.97
C VAL A 12 -2.73 -6.27 -4.19
N ASN A 13 -1.89 -6.10 -3.17
CA ASN A 13 -1.90 -4.93 -2.31
C ASN A 13 -1.62 -3.63 -3.11
N ILE A 14 -0.57 -3.60 -3.94
CA ILE A 14 -0.27 -2.41 -4.76
C ILE A 14 -1.35 -2.14 -5.81
N THR A 15 -1.94 -3.19 -6.40
CA THR A 15 -2.99 -3.06 -7.41
C THR A 15 -4.24 -2.40 -6.84
N VAL A 16 -4.65 -2.79 -5.62
CA VAL A 16 -5.80 -2.18 -4.92
C VAL A 16 -5.54 -0.70 -4.62
N LYS A 17 -4.35 -0.36 -4.13
CA LYS A 17 -3.97 1.05 -3.84
C LYS A 17 -3.98 1.92 -5.10
N ILE A 18 -3.47 1.42 -6.22
CA ILE A 18 -3.50 2.14 -7.50
C ILE A 18 -4.94 2.30 -8.01
N SER A 19 -5.76 1.25 -7.92
CA SER A 19 -7.18 1.31 -8.31
C SER A 19 -7.94 2.37 -7.51
N LEU A 20 -7.73 2.43 -6.19
CA LEU A 20 -8.29 3.47 -5.32
C LEU A 20 -7.84 4.87 -5.71
N LEU A 21 -6.53 5.07 -5.96
CA LEU A 21 -6.01 6.36 -6.42
C LEU A 21 -6.63 6.80 -7.75
N LEU A 22 -6.72 5.89 -8.73
CA LEU A 22 -7.34 6.17 -10.03
C LEU A 22 -8.82 6.52 -9.87
N PHE A 23 -9.54 5.81 -9.00
CA PHE A 23 -10.93 6.12 -8.67
C PHE A 23 -11.05 7.52 -8.08
N TYR A 24 -10.18 7.92 -7.15
CA TYR A 24 -10.21 9.27 -6.60
C TYR A 24 -9.85 10.33 -7.65
N CYS A 25 -8.84 10.10 -8.48
CA CYS A 25 -8.46 11.02 -9.57
C CYS A 25 -9.59 11.25 -10.57
N ARG A 26 -10.46 10.25 -10.76
CA ARG A 26 -11.66 10.36 -11.61
C ARG A 26 -12.78 11.18 -10.95
N ILE A 27 -12.92 11.11 -9.63
CA ILE A 27 -13.93 11.85 -8.87
C ILE A 27 -13.55 13.32 -8.67
N PHE A 28 -12.26 13.59 -8.42
CA PHE A 28 -11.74 14.91 -8.13
C PHE A 28 -10.88 15.41 -9.31
N PRO A 29 -11.47 16.09 -10.31
CA PRO A 29 -10.75 16.57 -11.49
C PRO A 29 -9.95 17.86 -11.21
N THR A 30 -9.37 18.00 -10.02
CA THR A 30 -8.60 19.18 -9.61
C THR A 30 -7.10 18.92 -9.77
N PRO A 31 -6.33 19.82 -10.39
CA PRO A 31 -4.91 19.58 -10.68
C PRO A 31 -4.06 19.41 -9.42
N GLU A 32 -4.41 20.09 -8.32
CA GLU A 32 -3.76 19.90 -7.01
C GLU A 32 -3.97 18.48 -6.47
N PHE A 33 -5.17 17.93 -6.66
CA PHE A 33 -5.48 16.55 -6.27
C PHE A 33 -4.68 15.55 -7.09
N HIS A 34 -4.59 15.72 -8.41
CA HIS A 34 -3.78 14.84 -9.26
C HIS A 34 -2.30 14.87 -8.86
N ARG A 35 -1.76 16.05 -8.50
CA ARG A 35 -0.39 16.16 -8.01
C ARG A 35 -0.19 15.41 -6.69
N GLN A 36 -1.11 15.55 -5.73
CA GLN A 36 -1.04 14.83 -4.46
C GLN A 36 -1.20 13.32 -4.65
N ALA A 37 -2.15 12.90 -5.49
CA ALA A 37 -2.38 11.50 -5.82
C ALA A 37 -1.17 10.87 -6.51
N ALA A 38 -0.49 11.60 -7.40
CA ALA A 38 0.74 11.13 -8.03
C ALA A 38 1.89 10.95 -7.01
N ILE A 39 2.04 11.87 -6.05
CA ILE A 39 3.04 11.76 -4.98
C ILE A 39 2.76 10.53 -4.11
N VAL A 40 1.51 10.32 -3.69
CA VAL A 40 1.14 9.15 -2.88
C VAL A 40 1.26 7.85 -3.69
N GLY A 41 0.90 7.85 -4.97
CA GLY A 41 1.10 6.72 -5.87
C GLY A 41 2.58 6.35 -6.01
N ALA A 42 3.46 7.34 -6.17
CA ALA A 42 4.90 7.11 -6.21
C ALA A 42 5.44 6.55 -4.88
N LEU A 43 4.93 7.04 -3.74
CA LEU A 43 5.29 6.52 -2.42
C LEU A 43 4.87 5.05 -2.25
N CYS A 44 3.65 4.69 -2.66
CA CYS A 44 3.16 3.32 -2.63
C CYS A 44 4.00 2.40 -3.54
N ALA A 45 4.36 2.87 -4.74
CA ALA A 45 5.20 2.11 -5.67
C ALA A 45 6.62 1.91 -5.12
N ALA A 46 7.22 2.94 -4.53
CA ALA A 46 8.53 2.85 -3.89
C ALA A 46 8.52 1.87 -2.71
N TRP A 47 7.48 1.91 -1.89
CA TRP A 47 7.29 0.97 -0.78
C TRP A 47 7.15 -0.48 -1.26
N PHE A 48 6.37 -0.71 -2.32
CA PHE A 48 6.23 -2.04 -2.93
C PHE A 48 7.57 -2.56 -3.44
N ILE A 49 8.34 -1.75 -4.17
CA ILE A 49 9.67 -2.14 -4.66
C ILE A 49 10.60 -2.50 -3.49
N ALA A 50 10.62 -1.69 -2.44
CA ALA A 50 11.43 -1.96 -1.25
C ALA A 50 11.02 -3.27 -0.58
N SER A 51 9.72 -3.53 -0.46
CA SER A 51 9.17 -4.76 0.14
C SER A 51 9.58 -5.99 -0.64
N VAL A 52 9.42 -5.98 -1.97
CA VAL A 52 9.84 -7.08 -2.86
C VAL A 52 11.33 -7.36 -2.72
N LEU A 53 12.16 -6.31 -2.67
CA LEU A 53 13.60 -6.46 -2.48
C LEU A 53 13.92 -7.13 -1.13
N VAL A 54 13.29 -6.70 -0.04
CA VAL A 54 13.52 -7.33 1.26
C VAL A 54 13.03 -8.77 1.27
N THR A 55 11.89 -9.07 0.65
CA THR A 55 11.38 -10.44 0.50
C THR A 55 12.36 -11.34 -0.28
N ILE A 56 13.04 -10.81 -1.30
CA ILE A 56 14.07 -11.54 -2.06
C ILE A 56 15.35 -11.71 -1.21
N PHE A 57 15.79 -10.67 -0.51
CA PHE A 57 17.03 -10.65 0.27
C PHE A 57 16.86 -11.00 1.76
N GLN A 58 15.74 -11.63 2.15
CA GLN A 58 15.40 -11.91 3.54
C GLN A 58 16.37 -12.87 4.25
N CYS A 59 17.16 -13.64 3.48
CA CYS A 59 18.18 -14.56 3.97
C CYS A 59 19.56 -14.21 3.42
N VAL A 60 20.58 -14.31 4.28
CA VAL A 60 21.98 -14.23 3.90
C VAL A 60 22.63 -15.58 4.23
N PRO A 61 23.03 -16.36 3.22
CA PRO A 61 22.94 -16.10 1.77
C PRO A 61 21.53 -16.36 1.20
N VAL A 62 21.17 -15.69 0.08
CA VAL A 62 19.83 -15.76 -0.55
C VAL A 62 19.42 -17.18 -0.90
N HIS A 63 20.37 -18.03 -1.31
CA HIS A 63 20.09 -19.43 -1.65
C HIS A 63 19.63 -20.26 -0.44
N LYS A 64 19.81 -19.79 0.80
CA LYS A 64 19.19 -20.42 1.97
C LYS A 64 17.65 -20.34 1.96
N ALA A 65 17.09 -19.37 1.23
CA ALA A 65 15.65 -19.21 1.08
C ALA A 65 14.99 -20.45 0.45
N TRP A 66 15.65 -21.06 -0.55
CA TRP A 66 15.15 -22.24 -1.25
C TRP A 66 15.83 -23.55 -0.82
N ASP A 67 17.03 -23.50 -0.24
CA ASP A 67 17.82 -24.65 0.14
C ASP A 67 18.13 -24.60 1.63
N LYS A 68 17.37 -25.41 2.38
CA LYS A 68 17.43 -25.45 3.84
C LYS A 68 18.72 -26.10 4.37
N GLN A 69 19.52 -26.76 3.53
CA GLN A 69 20.77 -27.41 3.95
C GLN A 69 21.92 -26.42 4.14
N VAL A 70 21.75 -25.18 3.69
CA VAL A 70 22.79 -24.16 3.73
C VAL A 70 22.83 -23.44 5.08
N SER A 71 24.01 -23.37 5.69
CA SER A 71 24.26 -22.55 6.88
C SER A 71 24.18 -21.05 6.55
N GLY A 72 23.43 -20.29 7.34
CA GLY A 72 23.17 -18.87 7.10
C GLY A 72 22.18 -18.30 8.09
N ARG A 73 21.98 -16.98 8.06
CA ARG A 73 21.01 -16.26 8.90
C ARG A 73 19.87 -15.73 8.03
N CYS A 74 18.65 -15.90 8.49
CA CYS A 74 17.47 -15.27 7.91
C CYS A 74 16.93 -14.22 8.89
N LEU A 75 16.22 -13.22 8.38
CA LEU A 75 15.48 -12.29 9.22
C LEU A 75 14.47 -13.04 10.08
N SER A 76 14.26 -12.56 11.31
CA SER A 76 13.17 -13.03 12.16
C SER A 76 11.84 -12.63 11.54
N LEU A 77 11.10 -13.61 11.02
CA LEU A 77 9.79 -13.45 10.39
C LEU A 77 8.85 -12.56 11.21
N ASP A 78 8.71 -12.82 12.51
CA ASP A 78 7.75 -12.10 13.36
C ASP A 78 8.00 -10.59 13.41
N LYS A 79 9.27 -10.18 13.57
CA LYS A 79 9.64 -8.75 13.62
C LYS A 79 9.49 -8.09 12.25
N PHE A 80 9.80 -8.82 11.19
CA PHE A 80 9.68 -8.33 9.83
C PHE A 80 8.22 -8.14 9.44
N VAL A 81 7.38 -9.15 9.68
CA VAL A 81 5.94 -9.11 9.39
C VAL A 81 5.28 -7.96 10.14
N LEU A 82 5.54 -7.80 11.44
CA LEU A 82 4.99 -6.68 12.21
C LEU A 82 5.40 -5.33 11.60
N GLY A 83 6.69 -5.12 11.32
CA GLY A 83 7.16 -3.86 10.72
C GLY A 83 6.56 -3.60 9.33
N TYR A 84 6.43 -4.65 8.52
CA TYR A 84 5.81 -4.60 7.20
C TYR A 84 4.32 -4.23 7.29
N GLU A 85 3.55 -4.91 8.14
CA GLU A 85 2.12 -4.66 8.32
C GLU A 85 1.85 -3.25 8.86
N LEU A 86 2.61 -2.81 9.87
CA LEU A 86 2.52 -1.45 10.42
C LEU A 86 2.76 -0.40 9.34
N SER A 87 3.82 -0.57 8.55
CA SER A 87 4.19 0.40 7.52
C SER A 87 3.20 0.39 6.35
N ASN A 88 2.70 -0.79 5.96
CA ASN A 88 1.65 -0.89 4.96
C ASN A 88 0.35 -0.21 5.43
N ALA A 89 -0.05 -0.41 6.68
CA ALA A 89 -1.22 0.22 7.27
C ALA A 89 -1.10 1.75 7.32
N LEU A 90 0.10 2.28 7.57
CA LEU A 90 0.35 3.72 7.49
C LEU A 90 0.08 4.28 6.08
N LEU A 91 0.46 3.57 5.02
CA LEU A 91 0.14 3.97 3.65
C LEU A 91 -1.37 3.91 3.36
N ASP A 92 -2.07 2.93 3.93
CA ASP A 92 -3.53 2.84 3.80
C ASP A 92 -4.23 4.03 4.48
N ILE A 93 -3.74 4.44 5.67
CA ILE A 93 -4.21 5.65 6.35
C ILE A 93 -3.95 6.90 5.49
N VAL A 94 -2.77 7.03 4.88
CA VAL A 94 -2.45 8.15 3.99
C VAL A 94 -3.40 8.20 2.80
N LEU A 95 -3.72 7.06 2.19
CA LEU A 95 -4.69 6.97 1.09
C LEU A 95 -6.09 7.42 1.50
N ILE A 96 -6.55 7.01 2.68
CA ILE A 96 -7.87 7.40 3.21
C ILE A 96 -7.90 8.89 3.57
N LEU A 97 -6.81 9.44 4.12
CA LEU A 97 -6.72 10.85 4.51
C LEU A 97 -6.58 11.81 3.32
N LEU A 98 -6.09 11.33 2.17
CA LEU A 98 -5.88 12.13 0.97
C LEU A 98 -7.15 12.89 0.50
N PRO A 99 -8.32 12.23 0.29
CA PRO A 99 -9.55 12.94 -0.04
C PRO A 99 -10.07 13.80 1.13
N VAL A 100 -9.89 13.37 2.39
CA VAL A 100 -10.39 14.10 3.57
C VAL A 100 -9.69 15.47 3.72
N ARG A 101 -8.37 15.52 3.54
CA ARG A 101 -7.61 16.78 3.57
C ARG A 101 -8.05 17.72 2.46
N MET A 102 -8.30 17.19 1.25
CA MET A 102 -8.77 18.01 0.12
C MET A 102 -10.17 18.59 0.38
N ILE A 103 -11.09 17.79 0.94
CA ILE A 103 -12.45 18.22 1.31
C ILE A 103 -12.43 19.32 2.39
N HIS A 104 -11.46 19.29 3.32
CA HIS A 104 -11.34 20.33 4.34
C HIS A 104 -10.77 21.65 3.79
N ASN A 105 -9.85 21.57 2.82
CA ASN A 105 -9.21 22.76 2.23
C ASN A 105 -10.01 23.38 1.09
N LEU A 106 -10.78 22.60 0.33
CA LEU A 106 -11.64 23.08 -0.74
C LEU A 106 -13.09 23.03 -0.23
N ARG A 107 -13.78 24.16 -0.18
CA ARG A 107 -15.22 24.27 0.11
C ARG A 107 -16.05 23.54 -0.98
N LEU A 108 -15.96 22.22 -1.06
CA LEU A 108 -16.56 21.39 -2.10
C LEU A 108 -17.85 20.69 -1.64
N ASP A 109 -18.69 20.43 -2.64
CA ASP A 109 -20.11 20.18 -2.59
C ASP A 109 -20.51 18.82 -1.96
N ARG A 110 -21.74 18.72 -1.45
CA ARG A 110 -22.26 17.62 -0.58
C ARG A 110 -22.07 16.21 -1.13
N ARG A 111 -21.85 16.06 -2.44
CA ARG A 111 -21.65 14.80 -3.16
C ARG A 111 -20.39 14.03 -2.71
N GLN A 112 -19.34 14.73 -2.27
CA GLN A 112 -18.08 14.10 -1.85
C GLN A 112 -18.14 13.55 -0.42
N LYS A 113 -18.91 14.19 0.47
CA LYS A 113 -19.24 13.63 1.79
C LYS A 113 -19.97 12.29 1.64
N PHE A 114 -20.86 12.18 0.65
CA PHE A 114 -21.62 10.96 0.40
C PHE A 114 -20.71 9.79 -0.03
N LEU A 115 -19.71 10.03 -0.89
CA LEU A 115 -18.77 9.00 -1.32
C LEU A 115 -17.85 8.51 -0.19
N VAL A 116 -17.39 9.41 0.69
CA VAL A 116 -16.60 9.02 1.87
C VAL A 116 -17.45 8.17 2.82
N SER A 117 -18.71 8.53 3.05
CA SER A 117 -19.66 7.69 3.79
C SER A 117 -19.91 6.34 3.10
N SER A 118 -20.06 6.30 1.77
CA SER A 118 -20.25 5.05 1.04
C SER A 118 -19.01 4.14 1.08
N LEU A 119 -17.79 4.67 1.03
CA LEU A 119 -16.56 3.88 1.18
C LEU A 119 -16.42 3.30 2.59
N PHE A 120 -16.80 4.06 3.63
CA PHE A 120 -16.84 3.57 5.01
C PHE A 120 -17.92 2.47 5.20
N LEU A 121 -19.03 2.58 4.49
CA LEU A 121 -20.10 1.57 4.49
C LEU A 121 -19.76 0.32 3.68
N LEU A 122 -19.03 0.46 2.57
CA LEU A 122 -18.62 -0.65 1.70
C LEU A 122 -17.38 -1.40 2.20
N GLY A 123 -16.46 -0.71 2.88
CA GLY A 123 -15.25 -1.32 3.44
C GLY A 123 -15.42 -1.92 4.84
N GLY A 124 -16.58 -1.74 5.47
CA GLY A 124 -16.92 -2.27 6.79
C GLY A 124 -17.64 -3.64 6.76
N LEU A 125 -17.70 -4.29 5.61
CA LEU A 125 -18.36 -5.58 5.39
C LEU A 125 -17.40 -6.60 4.76
#